data_AF-A0A842ZTF4-F1
#
_entry.id   AF-A0A842ZTF4-F1
#
_cell.length_a   1.000
_cell.length_b   1.000
_cell.length_c   1.000
_cell.angle_alpha   90.00
_cell.angle_beta   90.00
_cell.angle_gamma   90.00
#
_symmetry.space_group_name_H-M   'P 1'
#
loop_
_entity.id
_entity.type
_entity.pdbx_description
1 polymer ?
#
loop_
_entity_poly.entity_id
_entity_poly.type
_entity_poly.pdbx_seq_one_letter_code
_entity_poly.pdbx_strand_id
1 'polypeptide(L)'
;MLPEDQYYSSAEKFIKKKYNCIVTGRNKGYLALGLVDVIGAYETRSEYHSDVELIVVEVKTTTSSFGKSLGQSLGYSLFGERCYLVVTFSDNENFSKEQQYMANHLGVGLIRIPVDSIFKPKTSQIETVMNSKTHIPINSQKQYLLHAIGLTKCVSCGIYNSEVSMHQIEKSSMSKTLFTNSVIRKLYLCDQCYKGIVPEKERLKKEVQLDSAKRAARTRKYRTAARKAVQTRKEKEQLGGEVSETI
;
A
#
# COMPACT_ATOMS: atom_id res chain seq x y z
N MET A 1 21.67 12.02 12.39
CA MET A 1 20.78 11.78 11.24
C MET A 1 19.66 10.86 11.68
N LEU A 2 18.39 11.18 11.42
CA LEU A 2 17.29 10.27 11.73
C LEU A 2 17.27 9.08 10.74
N PRO A 3 16.72 7.92 11.15
CA PRO A 3 16.45 6.82 10.22
C PRO A 3 15.52 7.26 9.07
N GLU A 4 15.67 6.62 7.91
CA GLU A 4 14.95 6.97 6.68
C GLU A 4 13.42 6.90 6.85
N ASP A 5 12.94 5.91 7.61
CA ASP A 5 11.51 5.67 7.86
C ASP A 5 10.79 6.82 8.60
N GLN A 6 11.53 7.65 9.34
CA GLN A 6 10.99 8.82 10.03
C GLN A 6 10.49 9.89 9.04
N TYR A 7 10.99 9.88 7.81
CA TYR A 7 10.61 10.83 6.77
C TYR A 7 9.40 10.37 5.94
N TYR A 8 9.04 9.08 5.99
CA TYR A 8 7.93 8.54 5.19
C TYR A 8 6.60 9.21 5.51
N SER A 9 6.37 9.54 6.79
CA SER A 9 5.14 10.23 7.21
C SER A 9 4.99 11.63 6.61
N SER A 10 6.10 12.34 6.48
CA SER A 10 6.13 13.68 5.89
C SER A 10 5.93 13.62 4.37
N ALA A 11 6.62 12.68 3.70
CA ALA A 11 6.44 12.44 2.27
C ALA A 11 5.00 12.01 1.93
N GLU A 12 4.42 11.09 2.70
CA GLU A 12 3.05 10.61 2.51
C GLU A 12 2.03 11.75 2.65
N LYS A 13 2.12 12.53 3.73
CA LYS A 13 1.24 13.69 3.94
C LYS A 13 1.37 14.72 2.82
N PHE A 14 2.59 14.96 2.36
CA PHE A 14 2.86 15.88 1.27
C PHE A 14 2.19 15.41 -0.03
N ILE A 15 2.43 14.17 -0.48
CA ILE A 15 1.83 13.69 -1.74
C ILE A 15 0.31 13.56 -1.63
N LYS A 16 -0.22 13.15 -0.47
CA LYS A 16 -1.66 13.05 -0.24
C LYS A 16 -2.34 14.39 -0.45
N LYS A 17 -1.76 15.46 0.11
CA LYS A 17 -2.27 16.82 -0.05
C LYS A 17 -2.04 17.35 -1.47
N LYS A 18 -0.85 17.17 -2.03
CA LYS A 18 -0.49 17.73 -3.34
C LYS A 18 -1.32 17.15 -4.50
N TYR A 19 -1.60 15.86 -4.46
CA TYR A 19 -2.28 15.14 -5.55
C TYR A 19 -3.72 14.72 -5.19
N ASN A 20 -4.22 15.11 -4.02
CA ASN A 20 -5.53 14.69 -3.50
C ASN A 20 -5.69 13.16 -3.53
N CYS A 21 -4.68 12.42 -3.04
CA CYS A 21 -4.70 10.96 -3.05
C CYS A 21 -5.91 10.43 -2.25
N ILE A 22 -6.65 9.53 -2.88
CA ILE A 22 -7.78 8.80 -2.28
C ILE A 22 -7.27 7.94 -1.13
N VAL A 23 -6.18 7.22 -1.37
CA VAL A 23 -5.51 6.38 -0.37
C VAL A 23 -4.01 6.49 -0.50
N THR A 24 -3.31 6.27 0.60
CA THR A 24 -1.87 6.21 0.67
C THR A 24 -1.42 4.99 1.47
N GLY A 25 -0.18 4.57 1.26
CA GLY A 25 0.43 3.48 2.00
C GLY A 25 1.93 3.68 2.12
N ARG A 26 2.55 2.87 2.98
CA ARG A 26 4.01 2.85 3.20
C ARG A 26 4.51 1.41 3.18
N ASN A 27 5.74 1.21 2.70
CA ASN A 27 6.40 -0.10 2.63
C ASN A 27 5.53 -1.14 1.91
N LYS A 28 5.02 -0.78 0.73
CA LYS A 28 4.14 -1.63 -0.09
C LYS A 28 4.85 -1.99 -1.37
N GLY A 29 4.73 -3.24 -1.80
CA GLY A 29 5.52 -3.70 -2.94
C GLY A 29 5.44 -5.19 -3.13
N TYR A 30 6.29 -5.65 -4.04
CA TYR A 30 6.52 -7.06 -4.29
C TYR A 30 7.89 -7.42 -3.72
N LEU A 31 8.00 -8.53 -3.01
CA LEU A 31 9.30 -9.00 -2.52
C LEU A 31 10.33 -9.17 -3.66
N ALA A 32 9.88 -9.51 -4.87
CA ALA A 32 10.74 -9.66 -6.04
C ALA A 32 11.12 -8.35 -6.75
N LEU A 33 10.33 -7.27 -6.60
CA LEU A 33 10.56 -5.98 -7.30
C LEU A 33 10.97 -4.85 -6.36
N GLY A 34 10.92 -5.07 -5.05
CA GLY A 34 11.17 -4.06 -4.03
C GLY A 34 9.90 -3.58 -3.34
N LEU A 35 10.11 -2.99 -2.16
CA LEU A 35 9.07 -2.29 -1.41
C LEU A 35 9.22 -0.81 -1.66
N VAL A 36 8.13 -0.15 -2.05
CA VAL A 36 8.06 1.30 -2.18
C VAL A 36 7.88 1.90 -0.79
N ASP A 37 8.72 2.87 -0.45
CA ASP A 37 8.69 3.57 0.83
C ASP A 37 7.34 4.24 1.07
N VAL A 38 6.86 5.01 0.09
CA VAL A 38 5.57 5.69 0.13
C VAL A 38 4.85 5.57 -1.22
N ILE A 39 3.56 5.24 -1.16
CA ILE A 39 2.68 5.12 -2.32
C ILE A 39 1.41 5.94 -2.11
N GLY A 40 0.93 6.59 -3.16
CA GLY A 40 -0.35 7.28 -3.19
C GLY A 40 -1.13 6.92 -4.44
N ALA A 41 -2.44 6.74 -4.30
CA ALA A 41 -3.34 6.57 -5.42
C ALA A 41 -4.27 7.77 -5.52
N TYR A 42 -4.36 8.37 -6.70
CA TYR A 42 -5.24 9.51 -6.95
C TYR A 42 -6.04 9.29 -8.22
N GLU A 43 -7.21 9.90 -8.27
CA GLU A 43 -8.12 9.74 -9.40
C GLU A 43 -7.79 10.73 -10.50
N THR A 44 -7.66 10.23 -11.72
CA THR A 44 -7.63 11.05 -12.94
C THR A 44 -9.01 11.00 -13.55
N ARG A 45 -9.72 12.14 -13.55
CA ARG A 45 -11.05 12.27 -14.14
C ARG A 45 -11.02 13.16 -15.38
N SER A 46 -11.70 12.70 -16.40
CA SER A 46 -12.15 13.47 -17.56
C SER A 46 -13.65 13.18 -17.77
N GLU A 47 -14.30 13.93 -18.64
CA GLU A 47 -15.73 13.76 -18.94
C GLU A 47 -16.08 12.35 -19.45
N TYR A 48 -15.12 11.66 -20.08
CA TYR A 48 -15.34 10.37 -20.75
C TYR A 48 -14.52 9.22 -20.16
N HIS A 49 -13.64 9.51 -19.20
CA HIS A 49 -12.74 8.51 -18.64
C HIS A 49 -12.37 8.85 -17.20
N SER A 50 -12.46 7.85 -16.32
CA SER A 50 -11.82 7.87 -15.02
C SER A 50 -10.91 6.66 -14.85
N ASP A 51 -9.74 6.89 -14.30
CA ASP A 51 -8.83 5.84 -13.83
C ASP A 51 -8.15 6.33 -12.54
N VAL A 52 -7.37 5.43 -11.95
CA VAL A 52 -6.55 5.75 -10.79
C VAL A 52 -5.09 5.66 -11.20
N GLU A 53 -4.33 6.72 -10.97
CA GLU A 53 -2.88 6.70 -11.13
C GLU A 53 -2.17 6.48 -9.79
N LEU A 54 -1.05 5.77 -9.84
CA LEU A 54 -0.17 5.53 -8.71
C LEU A 54 1.04 6.48 -8.74
N ILE A 55 1.26 7.10 -7.59
CA ILE A 55 2.46 7.85 -7.26
C ILE A 55 3.30 6.99 -6.35
N VAL A 56 4.50 6.66 -6.79
CA VAL A 56 5.47 5.86 -6.05
C VAL A 56 6.66 6.74 -5.70
N VAL A 57 7.08 6.67 -4.44
CA VAL A 57 8.06 7.57 -3.86
C VAL A 57 9.13 6.74 -3.17
N GLU A 58 10.37 6.93 -3.60
CA GLU A 58 11.56 6.50 -2.88
C GLU A 58 12.04 7.67 -2.03
N VAL A 59 12.35 7.43 -0.76
CA VAL A 59 12.84 8.44 0.18
C VAL A 59 14.29 8.13 0.51
N LYS A 60 15.15 9.15 0.51
CA LYS A 60 16.56 9.02 0.89
C LYS A 60 16.97 10.19 1.78
N THR A 61 17.96 9.96 2.63
CA THR A 61 18.45 10.99 3.54
C THR A 61 19.61 11.81 2.97
N THR A 62 20.23 11.36 1.87
CA THR A 62 21.34 12.06 1.20
C THR A 62 21.29 11.86 -0.32
N THR A 63 22.06 12.68 -1.04
CA THR A 63 22.29 12.55 -2.48
C THR A 63 23.59 11.79 -2.83
N SER A 64 24.32 11.25 -1.84
CA SER A 64 25.63 10.62 -2.04
C SER A 64 25.62 9.46 -3.06
N SER A 65 24.50 8.75 -3.16
CA SER A 65 24.27 7.67 -4.14
C SER A 65 23.16 8.01 -5.12
N PHE A 66 23.06 9.27 -5.56
CA PHE A 66 21.94 9.80 -6.32
C PHE A 66 21.56 8.92 -7.53
N GLY A 67 22.53 8.50 -8.36
CA GLY A 67 22.25 7.66 -9.53
C GLY A 67 21.61 6.31 -9.19
N LYS A 68 22.04 5.68 -8.08
CA LYS A 68 21.44 4.43 -7.58
C LYS A 68 20.01 4.66 -7.10
N SER A 69 19.80 5.67 -6.27
CA SER A 69 18.46 6.02 -5.76
C SER A 69 17.51 6.39 -6.90
N LEU A 70 18.00 7.12 -7.89
CA LEU A 70 17.24 7.50 -9.07
C LEU A 70 16.84 6.28 -9.91
N GLY A 71 17.76 5.32 -10.10
CA GLY A 71 17.47 4.05 -10.76
C GLY A 71 16.45 3.20 -10.01
N GLN A 72 16.50 3.19 -8.68
CA GLN A 72 15.48 2.53 -7.85
C GLN A 72 14.10 3.18 -8.02
N SER A 73 14.02 4.52 -7.93
CA SER A 73 12.77 5.25 -8.17
C SER A 73 12.20 4.97 -9.57
N LEU A 74 13.06 4.94 -10.60
CA LEU A 74 12.66 4.60 -11.96
C LEU A 74 12.17 3.16 -12.08
N GLY A 75 12.77 2.21 -11.34
CA GLY A 75 12.34 0.80 -11.34
C GLY A 75 10.86 0.63 -10.94
N TYR A 76 10.33 1.53 -10.13
CA TYR A 76 8.92 1.52 -9.75
C TYR A 76 7.97 1.93 -10.88
N SER A 77 8.47 2.44 -12.01
CA SER A 77 7.67 2.69 -13.22
C SER A 77 7.00 1.43 -13.77
N LEU A 78 7.50 0.24 -13.41
CA LEU A 78 6.89 -1.04 -13.74
C LEU A 78 5.48 -1.19 -13.16
N PHE A 79 5.13 -0.42 -12.14
CA PHE A 79 3.83 -0.51 -11.47
C PHE A 79 3.23 0.82 -11.02
N GLY A 80 3.93 1.96 -11.17
CA GLY A 80 3.40 3.30 -10.89
C GLY A 80 3.60 4.27 -12.03
N GLU A 81 2.61 5.12 -12.28
CA GLU A 81 2.63 6.14 -13.33
C GLU A 81 3.56 7.30 -13.01
N ARG A 82 3.69 7.70 -11.73
CA ARG A 82 4.57 8.81 -11.34
C ARG A 82 5.58 8.36 -10.31
N CYS A 83 6.85 8.50 -10.66
CA CYS A 83 7.96 8.08 -9.81
C CYS A 83 8.68 9.30 -9.25
N TYR A 84 8.82 9.39 -7.94
CA TYR A 84 9.54 10.47 -7.27
C TYR A 84 10.70 9.93 -6.44
N LEU A 85 11.80 10.68 -6.47
CA LEU A 85 12.86 10.60 -5.48
C LEU A 85 12.71 11.78 -4.52
N VAL A 86 12.48 11.46 -3.25
CA VAL A 86 12.47 12.42 -2.14
C VAL A 86 13.83 12.39 -1.47
N VAL A 87 14.45 13.56 -1.26
CA VAL A 87 15.69 13.66 -0.49
C VAL A 87 15.58 14.72 0.60
N THR A 88 16.13 14.43 1.77
CA THR A 88 16.24 15.40 2.85
C THR A 88 17.45 16.31 2.65
N PHE A 89 17.28 17.60 2.93
CA PHE A 89 18.33 18.60 2.78
C PHE A 89 18.37 19.54 3.97
N SER A 90 19.57 20.01 4.33
CA SER A 90 19.72 21.14 5.24
C SER A 90 19.21 22.43 4.56
N ASP A 91 18.98 23.49 5.32
CA ASP A 91 18.27 24.70 4.85
C ASP A 91 18.82 25.33 3.55
N ASN A 92 20.13 25.23 3.32
CA ASN A 92 20.81 25.82 2.16
C ASN A 92 21.20 24.79 1.08
N GLU A 93 20.89 23.52 1.27
CA GLU A 93 21.22 22.47 0.32
C GLU A 93 20.04 22.19 -0.63
N ASN A 94 20.34 21.82 -1.87
CA ASN A 94 19.36 21.48 -2.89
C ASN A 94 19.94 20.47 -3.89
N PHE A 95 19.09 19.94 -4.76
CA PHE A 95 19.55 19.15 -5.90
C PHE A 95 20.38 20.00 -6.85
N SER A 96 21.54 19.48 -7.28
CA SER A 96 22.39 20.15 -8.27
C SER A 96 21.70 20.20 -9.64
N LYS A 97 22.20 21.05 -10.54
CA LYS A 97 21.66 21.15 -11.92
C LYS A 97 21.84 19.83 -12.68
N GLU A 98 22.95 19.15 -12.45
CA GLU A 98 23.27 17.84 -13.04
C GLU A 98 22.29 16.78 -12.53
N GLN A 99 21.99 16.77 -11.23
CA GLN A 99 21.00 15.86 -10.64
C GLN A 99 19.60 16.09 -11.22
N GLN A 100 19.19 17.35 -11.34
CA GLN A 100 17.92 17.72 -11.98
C GLN A 100 17.90 17.30 -13.45
N TYR A 101 18.99 17.51 -14.19
CA TYR A 101 19.12 17.10 -15.58
C TYR A 101 18.97 15.58 -15.74
N MET A 102 19.67 14.79 -14.92
CA MET A 102 19.57 13.33 -14.91
C MET A 102 18.14 12.86 -14.60
N ALA A 103 17.51 13.44 -13.58
CA ALA A 103 16.14 13.08 -13.20
C ALA A 103 15.12 13.40 -14.30
N ASN A 104 15.24 14.58 -14.94
CA ASN A 104 14.40 14.97 -16.06
C ASN A 104 14.57 14.02 -17.26
N HIS A 105 15.81 13.64 -17.56
CA HIS A 105 16.12 12.71 -18.64
C HIS A 105 15.40 11.37 -18.44
N LEU A 106 15.44 10.84 -17.21
CA LEU A 106 14.77 9.59 -16.85
C LEU A 106 13.26 9.73 -16.55
N GLY A 107 12.75 10.96 -16.45
CA GLY A 107 11.34 11.22 -16.12
C GLY A 107 10.96 10.96 -14.66
N VAL A 108 11.95 10.94 -13.76
CA VAL A 108 11.73 10.84 -12.31
C VAL A 108 11.59 12.23 -11.73
N GLY A 109 10.56 12.45 -10.94
CA GLY A 109 10.36 13.72 -10.24
C GLY A 109 11.24 13.83 -8.99
N LEU A 110 11.51 15.07 -8.58
CA LEU A 110 12.33 15.36 -7.41
C LEU A 110 11.53 16.15 -6.38
N ILE A 111 11.56 15.68 -5.13
CA ILE A 111 10.94 16.35 -3.99
C ILE A 111 12.02 16.58 -2.93
N ARG A 112 12.06 17.81 -2.42
CA ARG A 112 12.98 18.22 -1.36
C ARG A 112 12.22 18.29 -0.04
N ILE A 113 12.79 17.65 0.99
CA ILE A 113 12.34 17.81 2.38
C ILE A 113 13.40 18.58 3.15
N PRO A 114 13.19 19.88 3.42
CA PRO A 114 14.07 20.62 4.31
C PRO A 114 14.01 20.04 5.72
N VAL A 115 15.16 19.89 6.37
CA VAL A 115 15.29 19.48 7.78
C VAL A 115 15.94 20.56 8.62
N ASP A 116 15.56 20.66 9.87
CA ASP A 116 16.21 21.56 10.84
C ASP A 116 17.54 21.00 11.38
N SER A 117 18.18 21.74 12.28
CA SER A 117 19.45 21.35 12.92
C SER A 117 19.38 20.05 13.74
N ILE A 118 18.18 19.60 14.10
CA ILE A 118 17.94 18.32 14.78
C ILE A 118 17.40 17.23 13.84
N PHE A 119 17.56 17.43 12.52
CA PHE A 119 17.15 16.52 11.45
C PHE A 119 15.63 16.27 11.34
N LYS A 120 14.80 17.12 11.95
CA LYS A 120 13.34 17.01 11.88
C LYS A 120 12.81 17.66 10.61
N PRO A 121 11.87 17.01 9.88
CA PRO A 121 11.33 17.54 8.63
C PRO A 121 10.49 18.80 8.86
N LYS A 122 10.78 19.87 8.10
CA LYS A 122 9.99 21.10 8.02
C LYS A 122 8.87 20.91 7.00
N THR A 123 7.78 20.25 7.43
CA THR A 123 6.69 19.81 6.54
C THR A 123 6.04 20.92 5.71
N SER A 124 6.02 22.15 6.21
CA SER A 124 5.50 23.33 5.49
C SER A 124 6.38 23.82 4.35
N GLN A 125 7.65 23.39 4.31
CA GLN A 125 8.64 23.79 3.32
C GLN A 125 8.98 22.67 2.33
N ILE A 126 8.28 21.52 2.41
CA ILE A 126 8.46 20.45 1.43
C ILE A 126 8.00 20.97 0.07
N GLU A 127 8.85 20.79 -0.94
CA GLU A 127 8.60 21.31 -2.27
C GLU A 127 8.90 20.27 -3.34
N THR A 128 8.19 20.38 -4.47
CA THR A 128 8.51 19.61 -5.66
C THR A 128 9.43 20.44 -6.53
N VAL A 129 10.70 20.03 -6.58
CA VAL A 129 11.72 20.65 -7.43
C VAL A 129 11.47 20.31 -8.89
N MET A 130 10.98 19.09 -9.17
CA MET A 130 10.67 18.63 -10.51
C MET A 130 9.50 17.64 -10.50
N ASN A 131 8.55 17.83 -11.42
CA ASN A 131 7.45 16.87 -11.59
C ASN A 131 7.93 15.63 -12.35
N SER A 132 7.41 14.47 -11.97
CA SER A 132 7.64 13.22 -12.71
C SER A 132 6.86 13.22 -14.02
N LYS A 133 7.47 12.67 -15.08
CA LYS A 133 6.76 12.30 -16.30
C LYS A 133 5.83 11.13 -16.01
N THR A 134 4.76 10.99 -16.79
CA THR A 134 3.88 9.83 -16.69
C THR A 134 4.52 8.63 -17.38
N HIS A 135 4.69 7.54 -16.63
CA HIS A 135 5.16 6.24 -17.11
C HIS A 135 3.97 5.31 -17.37
N ILE A 136 4.20 4.24 -18.14
CA ILE A 136 3.16 3.23 -18.46
C ILE A 136 3.45 1.96 -17.65
N PRO A 137 2.72 1.71 -16.55
CA PRO A 137 2.98 0.54 -15.73
C PRO A 137 2.44 -0.76 -16.33
N ILE A 138 3.00 -1.88 -15.88
CA ILE A 138 2.43 -3.20 -16.13
C ILE A 138 1.14 -3.30 -15.31
N ASN A 139 -0.01 -3.33 -16.00
CA ASN A 139 -1.31 -3.20 -15.35
C ASN A 139 -1.55 -4.26 -14.24
N SER A 140 -1.13 -5.50 -14.42
CA SER A 140 -1.26 -6.53 -13.36
C SER A 140 -0.51 -6.14 -12.09
N GLN A 141 0.65 -5.51 -12.22
CA GLN A 141 1.47 -5.05 -11.10
C GLN A 141 0.84 -3.83 -10.41
N LYS A 142 0.34 -2.87 -11.20
CA LYS A 142 -0.46 -1.73 -10.72
C LYS A 142 -1.68 -2.18 -9.91
N GLN A 143 -2.48 -3.09 -10.45
CA GLN A 143 -3.72 -3.56 -9.79
C GLN A 143 -3.43 -4.25 -8.45
N TYR A 144 -2.35 -5.01 -8.35
CA TYR A 144 -1.93 -5.58 -7.08
C TYR A 144 -1.56 -4.52 -6.06
N LEU A 145 -0.79 -3.49 -6.45
CA LEU A 145 -0.42 -2.44 -5.52
C LEU A 145 -1.62 -1.64 -5.06
N LEU A 146 -2.55 -1.32 -5.96
CA LEU A 146 -3.84 -0.74 -5.61
C LEU A 146 -4.55 -1.61 -4.56
N HIS A 147 -4.61 -2.92 -4.78
CA HIS A 147 -5.20 -3.86 -3.81
C HIS A 147 -4.45 -3.85 -2.46
N ALA A 148 -3.11 -3.83 -2.47
CA ALA A 148 -2.27 -3.82 -1.28
C ALA A 148 -2.40 -2.53 -0.43
N ILE A 149 -2.87 -1.44 -1.04
CA ILE A 149 -3.22 -0.18 -0.37
C ILE A 149 -4.74 -0.02 -0.15
N GLY A 150 -5.53 -1.06 -0.40
CA GLY A 150 -6.96 -1.10 -0.07
C GLY A 150 -7.88 -0.51 -1.13
N LEU A 151 -7.45 -0.38 -2.38
CA LEU A 151 -8.29 -0.05 -3.54
C LEU A 151 -8.40 -1.23 -4.49
N THR A 152 -9.57 -1.48 -5.06
CA THR A 152 -9.76 -2.60 -5.99
C THR A 152 -10.71 -2.23 -7.11
N LYS A 153 -10.35 -2.62 -8.34
CA LYS A 153 -11.14 -2.37 -9.54
C LYS A 153 -12.26 -3.40 -9.67
N CYS A 154 -13.50 -2.96 -9.85
CA CYS A 154 -14.60 -3.84 -10.22
C CYS A 154 -14.36 -4.40 -11.62
N VAL A 155 -14.40 -5.73 -11.77
CA VAL A 155 -14.16 -6.38 -13.06
C VAL A 155 -15.30 -6.17 -14.07
N SER A 156 -16.48 -5.76 -13.60
CA SER A 156 -17.66 -5.56 -14.45
C SER A 156 -17.79 -4.10 -14.92
N CYS A 157 -17.73 -3.13 -14.01
CA CYS A 157 -17.94 -1.71 -14.37
C CYS A 157 -16.64 -0.90 -14.42
N GLY A 158 -15.51 -1.45 -14.01
CA GLY A 158 -14.22 -0.75 -14.02
C GLY A 158 -14.03 0.29 -12.89
N ILE A 159 -15.04 0.55 -12.06
CA ILE A 159 -14.95 1.52 -10.96
C ILE A 159 -14.06 0.98 -9.83
N TYR A 160 -13.19 1.84 -9.29
CA TYR A 160 -12.39 1.53 -8.11
C TYR A 160 -13.18 1.83 -6.84
N ASN A 161 -13.10 0.90 -5.88
CA ASN A 161 -13.69 1.06 -4.55
C ASN A 161 -12.71 0.60 -3.48
N SER A 162 -13.03 0.90 -2.23
CA SER A 162 -12.30 0.32 -1.11
C SER A 162 -12.43 -1.20 -1.12
N GLU A 163 -11.33 -1.90 -0.89
CA GLU A 163 -11.29 -3.37 -0.88
C GLU A 163 -12.37 -3.99 0.03
N VAL A 164 -12.63 -3.37 1.18
CA VAL A 164 -13.61 -3.87 2.16
C VAL A 164 -15.06 -3.82 1.68
N SER A 165 -15.37 -3.00 0.67
CA SER A 165 -16.72 -2.92 0.08
C SER A 165 -16.89 -3.79 -1.17
N MET A 166 -15.84 -4.54 -1.54
CA MET A 166 -15.83 -5.37 -2.74
C MET A 166 -16.20 -6.82 -2.42
N HIS A 167 -17.00 -7.42 -3.30
CA HIS A 167 -17.37 -8.82 -3.21
C HIS A 167 -16.38 -9.66 -4.03
N GLN A 168 -15.63 -10.52 -3.34
CA GLN A 168 -14.79 -11.50 -4.00
C GLN A 168 -15.66 -12.64 -4.59
N ILE A 169 -15.50 -12.89 -5.88
CA ILE A 169 -16.05 -14.05 -6.55
C ILE A 169 -14.88 -14.96 -6.97
N GLU A 170 -15.04 -16.24 -6.68
CA GLU A 170 -14.15 -17.27 -7.17
C GLU A 170 -14.76 -17.81 -8.45
N LYS A 171 -14.10 -17.57 -9.58
CA LYS A 171 -14.48 -18.24 -10.82
C LYS A 171 -13.82 -19.62 -10.78
N SER A 172 -14.47 -20.59 -10.15
CA SER A 172 -14.14 -22.00 -10.41
C SER A 172 -14.35 -22.20 -11.91
N SER A 173 -13.25 -22.52 -12.60
CA SER A 173 -13.14 -22.65 -14.05
C SER A 173 -14.41 -23.21 -14.72
N MET A 174 -15.24 -22.33 -15.28
CA MET A 174 -16.35 -22.67 -16.18
C MET A 174 -15.87 -23.10 -17.59
N SER A 175 -14.58 -23.36 -17.79
CA SER A 175 -14.12 -24.02 -19.00
C SER A 175 -12.80 -24.74 -18.73
N LYS A 176 -12.82 -26.07 -18.88
CA LYS A 176 -11.63 -26.88 -19.12
C LYS A 176 -11.10 -26.47 -20.50
N THR A 177 -10.40 -25.34 -20.59
CA THR A 177 -9.59 -25.07 -21.79
C THR A 177 -8.35 -25.95 -21.71
N LEU A 178 -8.04 -26.63 -22.81
CA LEU A 178 -7.05 -27.72 -22.91
C LEU A 178 -5.60 -27.34 -22.55
N PHE A 179 -5.31 -26.06 -22.29
CA PHE A 179 -3.93 -25.55 -22.22
C PHE A 179 -3.60 -24.66 -21.01
N THR A 180 -4.47 -24.55 -20.00
CA THR A 180 -4.14 -23.75 -18.81
C THR A 180 -4.30 -24.56 -17.54
N ASN A 181 -3.20 -24.73 -16.80
CA ASN A 181 -3.25 -25.03 -15.38
C ASN A 181 -4.22 -24.04 -14.73
N SER A 182 -5.21 -24.55 -14.00
CA SER A 182 -6.31 -23.76 -13.43
C SER A 182 -5.80 -22.81 -12.35
N VAL A 183 -5.32 -21.64 -12.76
CA VAL A 183 -5.02 -20.55 -11.82
C VAL A 183 -6.36 -19.98 -11.38
N ILE A 184 -6.76 -20.25 -10.14
CA ILE A 184 -7.93 -19.63 -9.51
C ILE A 184 -7.66 -18.11 -9.49
N ARG A 185 -8.37 -17.37 -10.34
CA ARG A 185 -8.31 -15.90 -10.35
C ARG A 185 -9.37 -15.37 -9.39
N LYS A 186 -8.93 -14.62 -8.38
CA LYS A 186 -9.83 -13.82 -7.55
C LYS A 186 -10.34 -12.66 -8.39
N LEU A 187 -11.64 -12.57 -8.57
CA LEU A 187 -12.28 -11.44 -9.22
C LEU A 187 -13.08 -10.66 -8.17
N TYR A 188 -13.19 -9.36 -8.36
CA TYR A 188 -13.86 -8.46 -7.41
C TYR A 188 -14.97 -7.69 -8.11
N LEU A 189 -16.16 -7.69 -7.51
CA LEU A 189 -17.31 -6.93 -7.96
C LEU A 189 -17.68 -5.89 -6.92
N CYS A 190 -18.05 -4.68 -7.35
CA CYS A 190 -18.69 -3.72 -6.46
C CYS A 190 -20.09 -4.23 -6.07
N ASP A 191 -20.66 -3.69 -4.99
CA ASP A 191 -21.96 -4.11 -4.48
C ASP A 191 -23.08 -4.08 -5.54
N GLN A 192 -23.13 -3.03 -6.35
CA GLN A 192 -24.12 -2.90 -7.42
C GLN A 192 -23.98 -4.00 -8.48
N CYS A 193 -22.77 -4.21 -9.02
CA CYS A 193 -22.52 -5.26 -10.01
C CYS A 193 -22.72 -6.65 -9.42
N TYR A 194 -22.34 -6.86 -8.16
CA TYR A 194 -22.53 -8.15 -7.48
C TYR A 194 -24.02 -8.50 -7.37
N LYS A 195 -24.86 -7.55 -6.96
CA LYS A 195 -26.33 -7.75 -6.88
C LYS A 195 -26.97 -7.98 -8.25
N GLY A 196 -26.45 -7.33 -9.30
CA GLY A 196 -26.96 -7.49 -10.67
C GLY A 196 -26.50 -8.78 -11.37
N ILE A 197 -25.32 -9.31 -11.04
CA ILE A 197 -24.74 -10.49 -11.69
C ILE A 197 -25.03 -11.78 -10.92
N VAL A 198 -24.95 -11.74 -9.59
CA VAL A 198 -25.03 -12.95 -8.75
C VAL A 198 -26.48 -13.18 -8.31
N PRO A 199 -27.07 -14.35 -8.62
CA PRO A 199 -28.44 -14.67 -8.22
C PRO A 199 -28.65 -14.54 -6.72
N GLU A 200 -29.82 -14.05 -6.31
CA GLU A 200 -30.16 -13.83 -4.90
C GLU A 200 -29.95 -15.07 -4.02
N LYS A 201 -30.33 -16.25 -4.53
CA LYS A 201 -30.13 -17.53 -3.84
C LYS A 201 -28.66 -17.81 -3.52
N GLU A 202 -27.74 -17.44 -4.39
CA GLU A 202 -26.30 -17.59 -4.15
C GLU A 202 -25.77 -16.54 -3.17
N ARG A 203 -26.29 -15.30 -3.25
CA ARG A 203 -25.98 -14.22 -2.31
C ARG A 203 -26.34 -14.61 -0.88
N LEU A 204 -27.58 -15.08 -0.67
CA LEU A 204 -28.06 -15.55 0.64
C LEU A 204 -27.23 -16.71 1.19
N LYS A 205 -26.84 -17.67 0.34
CA LYS A 205 -25.95 -18.77 0.74
C LYS A 205 -24.61 -18.26 1.26
N LYS A 206 -23.99 -17.29 0.57
CA LYS A 206 -22.72 -16.69 0.98
C LYS A 206 -22.86 -15.90 2.28
N GLU A 207 -23.94 -15.16 2.48
CA GLU A 207 -24.18 -14.43 3.74
C GLU A 207 -24.29 -15.38 4.94
N VAL A 208 -25.06 -16.46 4.80
CA VAL A 208 -25.18 -17.51 5.83
C VAL A 208 -23.82 -18.16 6.13
N GLN A 209 -23.02 -18.43 5.10
CA GLN A 209 -21.66 -18.98 5.27
C GLN A 209 -20.74 -17.98 5.99
N LEU A 210 -20.78 -16.70 5.61
CA LEU A 210 -19.97 -15.65 6.21
C LEU A 210 -20.31 -15.45 7.69
N ASP A 211 -21.59 -15.43 8.03
CA ASP A 211 -22.06 -15.31 9.42
C ASP A 211 -21.69 -16.53 10.26
N SER A 212 -21.82 -17.72 9.69
CA SER A 212 -21.33 -18.96 10.30
C SER A 212 -19.83 -18.89 10.58
N ALA A 213 -19.03 -18.43 9.62
CA ALA A 213 -17.59 -18.25 9.77
C ALA A 213 -17.23 -17.20 10.83
N LYS A 214 -17.91 -16.04 10.84
CA LYS A 214 -17.73 -14.99 11.87
C LYS A 214 -18.04 -15.51 13.28
N ARG A 215 -19.13 -16.27 13.44
CA ARG A 215 -19.48 -16.92 14.71
C ARG A 215 -18.37 -17.88 15.15
N ALA A 216 -17.91 -18.75 14.26
CA ALA A 216 -16.83 -19.69 14.55
C ALA A 216 -15.51 -18.98 14.96
N ALA A 217 -15.15 -17.88 14.28
CA ALA A 217 -13.97 -17.09 14.60
C ALA A 217 -14.06 -16.44 15.99
N ARG A 218 -15.24 -15.90 16.36
CA ARG A 218 -15.49 -15.36 17.71
C ARG A 218 -15.32 -16.44 18.76
N THR A 219 -15.94 -17.61 18.58
CA THR A 219 -15.81 -18.74 19.52
C THR A 219 -14.36 -19.18 19.69
N ARG A 220 -13.57 -19.25 18.61
CA ARG A 220 -12.13 -19.56 18.68
C ARG A 220 -11.36 -18.51 19.48
N LYS A 221 -11.62 -17.21 19.26
CA LYS A 221 -10.98 -16.12 20.01
C LYS A 221 -11.26 -16.22 21.51
N TYR A 222 -12.50 -16.49 21.91
CA TYR A 222 -12.86 -16.70 23.31
C TYR A 222 -12.17 -17.92 23.92
N ARG A 223 -12.12 -19.05 23.20
CA ARG A 223 -11.41 -20.26 23.68
C ARG A 223 -9.91 -20.02 23.86
N THR A 224 -9.27 -19.32 22.93
CA THR A 224 -7.83 -18.99 23.04
C THR A 224 -7.57 -18.05 24.21
N ALA A 225 -8.42 -17.04 24.43
CA ALA A 225 -8.32 -16.15 25.58
C ALA A 225 -8.51 -16.90 26.90
N ALA A 226 -9.50 -17.79 26.99
CA ALA A 226 -9.74 -18.62 28.17
C ALA A 226 -8.54 -19.54 28.49
N ARG A 227 -7.95 -20.19 27.46
CA ARG A 227 -6.74 -21.02 27.65
C ARG A 227 -5.57 -20.21 28.16
N LYS A 228 -5.32 -19.01 27.62
CA LYS A 228 -4.27 -18.11 28.11
C LYS A 228 -4.51 -17.72 29.57
N ALA A 229 -5.76 -17.39 29.95
CA ALA A 229 -6.08 -17.03 31.33
C ALA A 229 -5.85 -18.18 32.32
N VAL A 230 -6.19 -19.42 31.95
CA VAL A 230 -5.91 -20.61 32.78
C VAL A 230 -4.40 -20.84 32.91
N GLN A 231 -3.65 -20.71 31.82
CA GLN A 231 -2.19 -20.87 31.83
C GLN A 231 -1.52 -19.83 32.75
N THR A 232 -1.91 -18.55 32.64
CA THR A 232 -1.39 -17.48 33.51
C THR A 232 -1.76 -17.68 34.99
N ARG A 233 -2.91 -18.29 35.30
CA ARG A 233 -3.26 -18.65 36.69
C ARG A 233 -2.35 -19.75 37.22
N LYS A 234 -2.12 -20.81 36.45
CA LYS A 234 -1.20 -21.89 36.83
C LYS A 234 0.23 -21.40 37.05
N GLU A 235 0.72 -20.51 36.18
CA GLU A 235 2.05 -19.91 36.31
C GLU A 235 2.16 -19.06 37.59
N LYS A 236 1.12 -18.31 37.95
CA LYS A 236 1.08 -17.53 39.20
C LYS A 236 1.00 -18.42 40.44
N GLU A 237 0.25 -19.52 40.40
CA GLU A 237 0.17 -20.49 41.50
C GLU A 237 1.52 -21.19 41.74
N GLN A 238 2.27 -21.50 40.68
CA GLN A 238 3.63 -22.06 40.81
C GLN A 238 4.63 -21.07 41.40
N LEU A 239 4.58 -19.80 40.99
CA LEU A 239 5.47 -18.75 41.50
C LEU A 239 5.12 -18.27 42.92
N GLY A 240 3.87 -18.42 43.35
CA GLY A 240 3.42 -18.04 44.69
C GLY A 240 3.71 -19.09 45.78
N GLY A 241 4.10 -20.31 45.39
CA GLY A 241 4.40 -21.41 46.31
C GLY A 241 5.82 -21.42 46.89
N GLU A 242 6.74 -20.57 46.40
CA GLU A 242 8.17 -20.62 46.79
C GLU A 242 8.59 -19.57 47.83
N VAL A 243 7.66 -18.84 48.47
CA VAL A 243 8.00 -17.70 49.38
C VAL A 243 7.65 -17.94 50.85
N SER A 244 7.55 -19.19 51.34
CA SER A 244 7.24 -19.46 52.75
C SER A 244 8.30 -20.21 53.57
N GLU A 245 9.55 -20.29 53.12
CA GLU A 245 10.65 -20.86 53.92
C GLU A 245 11.89 -19.97 53.83
N THR A 246 11.89 -18.86 54.57
CA THR A 246 13.14 -18.25 55.04
C THR A 246 12.83 -17.48 56.32
N ILE A 247 12.94 -18.22 57.43
CA ILE A 247 13.12 -17.70 58.79
C ILE A 247 14.62 -17.72 59.06
#